data_AF-A0A2N6AXB2-F1
#
_entry.id   AF-A0A2N6AXB2-F1
#
_cell.length_a   1.000
_cell.length_b   1.000
_cell.length_c   1.000
_cell.angle_alpha   90.00
_cell.angle_beta   90.00
_cell.angle_gamma   90.00
#
_symmetry.space_group_name_H-M   'P 1'
#
loop_
_entity.id
_entity.type
_entity.pdbx_description
1 polymer ?
#
loop_
_entity_poly.entity_id
_entity_poly.type
_entity_poly.pdbx_seq_one_letter_code
_entity_poly.pdbx_strand_id
1 'polypeptide(L)'
;MTDFLSDDTNEASYRRCFRDPIPEIFDAARYLDAAVSAHLAGQNGIAEELIKLADMSEIREWTESIWGSKSPYVKFREVLNSPPVLSRDQRIEVRMPTEAEKSHLHERDGYHCRFCGMPVIRKEIRVALKKLYPNALLWGRRNIEQHAAFQAMWLQYDHLLPHSRGGSNELDNIVITCAPCNFGRMDKLMEEVGIADPRDWEPVRSSWDGLERLVNFQQHR
;
A
#
# COMPACT_ATOMS: atom_id res chain seq x y z
N MET A 1 -44.26 8.20 33.66
CA MET A 1 -42.98 7.91 34.34
C MET A 1 -42.52 6.55 33.86
N THR A 2 -41.81 6.53 32.74
CA THR A 2 -40.90 5.47 32.26
C THR A 2 -40.30 6.03 30.98
N ASP A 3 -39.22 6.81 31.14
CA ASP A 3 -38.32 7.18 30.06
C ASP A 3 -37.66 5.90 29.55
N PHE A 4 -37.87 5.61 28.26
CA PHE A 4 -37.01 4.67 27.54
C PHE A 4 -35.73 5.44 27.19
N LEU A 5 -34.69 5.19 27.97
CA LEU A 5 -33.32 5.54 27.61
C LEU A 5 -33.01 4.86 26.28
N SER A 6 -32.85 5.66 25.23
CA SER A 6 -32.20 5.23 24.01
C SER A 6 -30.76 4.89 24.36
N ASP A 7 -30.45 3.60 24.29
CA ASP A 7 -29.09 3.08 24.38
C ASP A 7 -28.34 3.55 23.13
N ASP A 8 -27.71 4.73 23.21
CA ASP A 8 -26.78 5.24 22.21
C ASP A 8 -25.48 4.41 22.29
N THR A 9 -25.55 3.14 21.87
CA THR A 9 -24.34 2.40 21.50
C THR A 9 -23.82 3.03 20.22
N ASN A 10 -22.95 4.02 20.37
CA ASN A 10 -22.17 4.60 19.28
C ASN A 10 -21.20 3.51 18.75
N GLU A 11 -21.72 2.57 17.98
CA GLU A 11 -20.95 1.63 17.18
C GLU A 11 -20.22 2.44 16.11
N ALA A 12 -19.01 2.89 16.45
CA ALA A 12 -18.17 3.62 15.52
C ALA A 12 -17.89 2.74 14.30
N SER A 13 -18.62 2.96 13.21
CA SER A 13 -18.45 2.25 11.94
C SER A 13 -16.97 2.26 11.55
N TYR A 14 -16.37 1.07 11.49
CA TYR A 14 -15.00 0.90 11.03
C TYR A 14 -14.87 1.36 9.57
N ARG A 15 -13.80 2.09 9.27
CA ARG A 15 -13.51 2.57 7.91
C ARG A 15 -12.73 1.50 7.13
N ARG A 16 -12.84 1.47 5.81
CA ARG A 16 -12.01 0.55 5.00
C ARG A 16 -10.55 0.96 4.94
N CYS A 17 -10.29 2.27 5.00
CA CYS A 17 -8.95 2.83 4.96
C CYS A 17 -8.87 4.18 5.71
N PHE A 18 -7.67 4.74 5.81
CA PHE A 18 -7.45 6.04 6.46
C PHE A 18 -8.04 7.21 5.68
N ARG A 19 -7.89 7.18 4.36
CA ARG A 19 -8.34 8.20 3.42
C ARG A 19 -8.52 7.53 2.07
N ASP A 20 -9.64 7.82 1.39
CA ASP A 20 -9.89 7.26 0.06
C ASP A 20 -8.84 7.77 -0.95
N PRO A 21 -8.42 6.93 -1.92
CA PRO A 21 -7.54 7.36 -3.00
C PRO A 21 -8.14 8.53 -3.79
N ILE A 22 -7.33 9.54 -4.11
CA ILE A 22 -7.73 10.64 -4.99
C ILE A 22 -7.64 10.22 -6.47
N PRO A 23 -8.40 10.86 -7.39
CA PRO A 23 -8.38 10.54 -8.82
C PRO A 23 -6.97 10.52 -9.45
N GLU A 24 -6.10 11.42 -9.03
CA GLU A 24 -4.72 11.58 -9.50
C GLU A 24 -3.89 10.31 -9.33
N ILE A 25 -4.19 9.49 -8.30
CA ILE A 25 -3.51 8.21 -8.11
C ILE A 25 -3.85 7.23 -9.24
N PHE A 26 -5.09 7.22 -9.69
CA PHE A 26 -5.52 6.39 -10.82
C PHE A 26 -5.02 6.96 -12.15
N ASP A 27 -4.90 8.29 -12.27
CA ASP A 27 -4.30 8.94 -13.43
C ASP A 27 -2.81 8.59 -13.54
N ALA A 28 -2.08 8.66 -12.43
CA ALA A 28 -0.69 8.20 -12.36
C ALA A 28 -0.56 6.72 -12.71
N ALA A 29 -1.46 5.85 -12.25
CA ALA A 29 -1.47 4.45 -12.66
C ALA A 29 -1.65 4.29 -14.18
N ARG A 30 -2.58 5.04 -14.80
CA ARG A 30 -2.77 5.05 -16.26
C ARG A 30 -1.54 5.55 -17.02
N TYR A 31 -0.89 6.61 -16.53
CA TYR A 31 0.35 7.11 -17.13
C TYR A 31 1.49 6.10 -17.03
N LEU A 32 1.67 5.46 -15.87
CA LEU A 32 2.72 4.46 -15.68
C LEU A 32 2.47 3.19 -16.49
N ASP A 33 1.21 2.76 -16.63
CA ASP A 33 0.85 1.66 -17.53
C ASP A 33 1.20 1.99 -18.99
N ALA A 34 0.79 3.17 -19.46
CA ALA A 34 1.14 3.64 -20.79
C ALA A 34 2.66 3.79 -20.97
N ALA A 35 3.40 4.21 -19.94
CA ALA A 35 4.84 4.36 -19.98
C ALA A 35 5.55 3.01 -20.19
N VAL A 36 5.14 1.97 -19.45
CA VAL A 36 5.71 0.63 -19.64
C VAL A 36 5.36 0.08 -21.02
N SER A 37 4.13 0.29 -21.49
CA SER A 37 3.72 -0.12 -22.84
C SER A 37 4.54 0.59 -23.94
N ALA A 38 4.80 1.90 -23.78
CA ALA A 38 5.65 2.67 -24.69
C ALA A 38 7.11 2.18 -24.66
N HIS A 39 7.66 1.88 -23.48
CA HIS A 39 9.01 1.31 -23.35
C HIS A 39 9.14 -0.02 -24.10
N LEU A 40 8.17 -0.93 -23.92
CA LEU A 40 8.16 -2.24 -24.59
C LEU A 40 8.04 -2.10 -26.12
N ALA A 41 7.35 -1.06 -26.61
CA ALA A 41 7.27 -0.71 -28.02
C ALA A 41 8.52 0.02 -28.57
N GLY A 42 9.56 0.24 -27.74
CA GLY A 42 10.78 0.97 -28.12
C GLY A 42 10.62 2.50 -28.15
N GLN A 43 9.48 3.03 -27.68
CA GLN A 43 9.16 4.45 -27.67
C GLN A 43 9.65 5.12 -26.37
N ASN A 44 10.96 5.09 -26.14
CA ASN A 44 11.56 5.49 -24.86
C ASN A 44 11.27 6.95 -24.46
N GLY A 45 11.21 7.88 -25.42
CA GLY A 45 10.89 9.29 -25.12
C GLY A 45 9.46 9.48 -24.60
N ILE A 46 8.49 8.75 -25.15
CA ILE A 46 7.10 8.77 -24.67
C ILE A 46 7.01 8.17 -23.27
N ALA A 47 7.70 7.06 -23.04
CA ALA A 47 7.77 6.45 -21.72
C ALA A 47 8.33 7.40 -20.66
N GLU A 48 9.40 8.13 -20.99
CA GLU A 48 10.01 9.11 -20.08
C GLU A 48 9.05 10.24 -19.70
N GLU A 49 8.35 10.82 -20.68
CA GLU A 49 7.37 11.88 -20.43
C GLU A 49 6.17 11.40 -19.62
N LEU A 50 5.67 10.19 -19.88
CA LEU A 50 4.57 9.60 -19.12
C LEU A 50 4.96 9.32 -17.66
N ILE A 51 6.20 8.90 -17.39
CA ILE A 51 6.69 8.75 -16.01
C ILE A 51 6.70 10.12 -15.33
N LYS A 52 7.20 11.18 -15.97
CA LYS A 52 7.17 12.54 -15.39
C LYS A 52 5.75 13.01 -15.08
N LEU A 53 4.79 12.75 -15.98
CA LEU A 53 3.38 13.11 -15.77
C LEU A 53 2.75 12.39 -14.57
N ALA A 54 3.23 11.20 -14.21
CA ALA A 54 2.77 10.49 -13.03
C ALA A 54 3.32 11.07 -11.71
N ASP A 55 4.31 11.98 -11.74
CA ASP A 55 4.91 12.60 -10.55
C ASP A 55 4.11 13.83 -10.08
N MET A 56 2.91 13.59 -9.55
CA MET A 56 1.96 14.63 -9.18
C MET A 56 2.08 15.08 -7.72
N SER A 57 2.05 16.40 -7.47
CA SER A 57 2.09 17.01 -6.13
C SER A 57 0.90 16.60 -5.25
N GLU A 58 -0.27 16.43 -5.85
CA GLU A 58 -1.52 16.06 -5.19
C GLU A 58 -1.39 14.68 -4.53
N ILE A 59 -0.66 13.75 -5.18
CA ILE A 59 -0.36 12.43 -4.64
C ILE A 59 0.60 12.55 -3.45
N ARG A 60 1.59 13.46 -3.50
CA ARG A 60 2.49 13.74 -2.38
C ARG A 60 1.70 14.24 -1.17
N GLU A 61 0.88 15.26 -1.36
CA GLU A 61 0.05 15.85 -0.30
C GLU A 61 -0.90 14.81 0.30
N TRP A 62 -1.52 13.98 -0.55
CA TRP A 62 -2.34 12.87 -0.11
C TRP A 62 -1.56 11.88 0.76
N THR A 63 -0.37 11.47 0.31
CA THR A 63 0.50 10.53 1.01
C THR A 63 0.95 11.08 2.37
N GLU A 64 1.45 12.32 2.41
CA GLU A 64 1.95 12.97 3.63
C GLU A 64 0.83 13.23 4.64
N SER A 65 -0.41 13.39 4.19
CA SER A 65 -1.55 13.53 5.08
C SER A 65 -1.84 12.27 5.91
N ILE A 66 -1.34 11.09 5.52
CA ILE A 66 -1.64 9.82 6.20
C ILE A 66 -0.51 9.41 7.16
N TRP A 67 0.72 9.22 6.66
CA TRP A 67 1.78 8.56 7.46
C TRP A 67 2.67 9.52 8.28
N GLY A 68 2.22 10.75 8.49
CA GLY A 68 2.88 11.75 9.33
C GLY A 68 2.35 11.77 10.77
N SER A 69 3.17 12.18 11.74
CA SER A 69 2.80 12.27 13.16
C SER A 69 1.65 13.24 13.47
N LYS A 70 1.30 14.12 12.53
CA LYS A 70 0.19 15.08 12.61
C LYS A 70 -0.95 14.74 11.64
N SER A 71 -1.08 13.48 11.24
CA SER A 71 -2.14 13.07 10.33
C SER A 71 -3.52 13.38 10.91
N PRO A 72 -4.42 14.05 10.16
CA PRO A 72 -5.81 14.19 10.57
C PRO A 72 -6.63 12.91 10.35
N TYR A 73 -6.07 11.92 9.63
CA TYR A 73 -6.76 10.71 9.19
C TYR A 73 -6.43 9.48 10.03
N VAL A 74 -5.23 9.44 10.63
CA VAL A 74 -4.78 8.37 11.52
C VAL A 74 -5.02 8.80 12.97
N LYS A 75 -5.96 8.13 13.64
CA LYS A 75 -6.26 8.33 15.06
C LYS A 75 -6.09 7.02 15.79
N PHE A 76 -5.37 7.05 16.90
CA PHE A 76 -5.18 5.89 17.76
C PHE A 76 -6.23 5.89 18.86
N ARG A 77 -6.83 4.73 19.12
CA ARG A 77 -7.72 4.50 20.25
C ARG A 77 -7.18 3.35 21.09
N GLU A 78 -7.46 3.38 22.39
CA GLU A 78 -7.22 2.23 23.26
C GLU A 78 -8.26 1.15 22.97
N VAL A 79 -7.80 -0.09 22.94
CA VAL A 79 -8.65 -1.27 22.78
C VAL A 79 -8.41 -2.17 23.99
N LEU A 80 -9.51 -2.51 24.68
CA LEU A 80 -9.44 -3.37 25.85
C LEU A 80 -9.00 -4.78 25.44
N ASN A 81 -8.14 -5.41 26.26
CA ASN A 81 -7.62 -6.76 26.02
C ASN A 81 -6.84 -6.94 24.70
N SER A 82 -6.24 -5.87 24.17
CA SER A 82 -5.33 -5.98 23.03
C SER A 82 -4.17 -6.94 23.32
N PRO A 83 -3.76 -7.79 22.34
CA PRO A 83 -2.56 -8.59 22.43
C PRO A 83 -1.34 -7.74 22.84
N PRO A 84 -0.49 -8.25 23.77
CA PRO A 84 0.65 -7.51 24.27
C PRO A 84 1.72 -7.36 23.19
N VAL A 85 2.58 -6.36 23.36
CA VAL A 85 3.81 -6.25 22.57
C VAL A 85 4.84 -7.24 23.12
N LEU A 86 5.26 -8.18 22.28
CA LEU A 86 6.21 -9.25 22.62
C LEU A 86 7.65 -8.76 22.52
N SER A 87 8.57 -9.33 23.32
CA SER A 87 10.01 -9.12 23.13
C SER A 87 10.50 -9.84 21.85
N ARG A 88 11.70 -9.52 21.36
CA ARG A 88 12.19 -10.06 20.08
C ARG A 88 12.33 -11.58 20.08
N ASP A 89 12.76 -12.16 21.20
CA ASP A 89 12.94 -13.60 21.43
C ASP A 89 11.63 -14.39 21.46
N GLN A 90 10.50 -13.70 21.69
CA GLN A 90 9.16 -14.30 21.72
C GLN A 90 8.45 -14.25 20.36
N ARG A 91 9.03 -13.58 19.36
CA ARG A 91 8.46 -13.44 18.02
C ARG A 91 9.04 -14.51 17.09
N ILE A 92 8.29 -14.87 16.05
CA ILE A 92 8.86 -15.69 14.98
C ILE A 92 10.08 -14.97 14.37
N GLU A 93 11.16 -15.72 14.14
CA GLU A 93 12.46 -15.17 13.73
C GLU A 93 12.39 -14.52 12.34
N VAL A 94 11.82 -15.26 11.38
CA VAL A 94 11.59 -14.74 10.03
C VAL A 94 10.38 -13.81 10.09
N ARG A 95 10.57 -12.55 9.70
CA ARG A 95 9.49 -11.55 9.70
C ARG A 95 8.77 -11.44 8.35
N MET A 96 9.44 -11.71 7.23
CA MET A 96 8.89 -11.44 5.90
C MET A 96 8.59 -12.74 5.17
N PRO A 97 7.52 -12.78 4.36
CA PRO A 97 7.21 -13.94 3.52
C PRO A 97 8.33 -14.19 2.50
N THR A 98 8.44 -15.43 2.08
CA THR A 98 9.28 -15.92 0.97
C THR A 98 8.80 -15.35 -0.37
N GLU A 99 9.62 -15.45 -1.42
CA GLU A 99 9.22 -15.00 -2.76
C GLU A 99 8.04 -15.78 -3.34
N ALA A 100 7.93 -17.08 -3.00
CA ALA A 100 6.78 -17.89 -3.39
C ALA A 100 5.50 -17.39 -2.72
N GLU A 101 5.52 -17.14 -1.41
CA GLU A 101 4.38 -16.59 -0.67
C GLU A 101 4.00 -15.18 -1.16
N LYS A 102 4.99 -14.32 -1.43
CA LYS A 102 4.74 -13.00 -2.03
C LYS A 102 4.03 -13.11 -3.38
N SER A 103 4.42 -14.07 -4.22
CA SER A 103 3.76 -14.30 -5.51
C SER A 103 2.29 -14.70 -5.33
N HIS A 104 1.98 -15.56 -4.36
CA HIS A 104 0.60 -15.89 -4.00
C HIS A 104 -0.17 -14.67 -3.49
N LEU A 105 0.45 -13.80 -2.69
CA LEU A 105 -0.17 -12.56 -2.21
C LEU A 105 -0.50 -11.62 -3.37
N HIS A 106 0.39 -11.47 -4.35
CA HIS A 106 0.14 -10.63 -5.53
C HIS A 106 -1.04 -11.14 -6.36
N GLU A 107 -1.09 -12.45 -6.61
CA GLU A 107 -2.19 -13.09 -7.34
C GLU A 107 -3.51 -12.98 -6.58
N ARG A 108 -3.49 -13.30 -5.28
CA ARG A 108 -4.66 -13.21 -4.40
C ARG A 108 -5.22 -11.79 -4.37
N ASP A 109 -4.36 -10.79 -4.17
CA ASP A 109 -4.77 -9.41 -3.92
C ASP A 109 -4.83 -8.54 -5.20
N GLY A 110 -4.40 -9.09 -6.34
CA GLY A 110 -4.55 -8.48 -7.66
C GLY A 110 -3.76 -7.19 -7.87
N TYR A 111 -2.62 -7.00 -7.19
CA TYR A 111 -1.83 -5.76 -7.22
C TYR A 111 -2.62 -4.50 -6.80
N HIS A 112 -3.60 -4.63 -5.91
CA HIS A 112 -4.27 -3.49 -5.28
C HIS A 112 -4.13 -3.55 -3.76
N CYS A 113 -4.00 -2.38 -3.13
CA CYS A 113 -4.01 -2.27 -1.69
C CYS A 113 -5.28 -2.87 -1.09
N ARG A 114 -5.16 -3.82 -0.17
CA ARG A 114 -6.31 -4.49 0.44
C ARG A 114 -7.20 -3.59 1.30
N PHE A 115 -6.67 -2.45 1.75
CA PHE A 115 -7.43 -1.44 2.51
C PHE A 115 -8.16 -0.43 1.61
N CYS A 116 -7.41 0.35 0.83
CA CYS A 116 -7.98 1.47 0.07
C CYS A 116 -8.27 1.16 -1.41
N GLY A 117 -7.86 -0.01 -1.91
CA GLY A 117 -8.13 -0.45 -3.28
C GLY A 117 -7.30 0.21 -4.37
N MET A 118 -6.36 1.11 -4.06
CA MET A 118 -5.51 1.71 -5.10
C MET A 118 -4.52 0.70 -5.71
N PRO A 119 -4.10 0.88 -6.97
CA PRO A 119 -3.08 0.05 -7.58
C PRO A 119 -1.73 0.21 -6.86
N VAL A 120 -0.98 -0.88 -6.72
CA VAL A 120 0.34 -0.90 -6.08
C VAL A 120 1.42 -1.47 -7.00
N ILE A 121 2.66 -1.07 -6.76
CA ILE A 121 3.86 -1.35 -7.56
C ILE A 121 4.97 -1.85 -6.63
N ARG A 122 5.63 -2.95 -7.00
CA ARG A 122 6.74 -3.50 -6.22
C ARG A 122 8.02 -2.66 -6.35
N LYS A 123 8.90 -2.80 -5.35
CA LYS A 123 10.19 -2.10 -5.35
C LYS A 123 11.06 -2.51 -6.53
N GLU A 124 10.96 -3.75 -6.99
CA GLU A 124 11.72 -4.33 -8.10
C GLU A 124 11.43 -3.56 -9.40
N ILE A 125 10.14 -3.27 -9.66
CA ILE A 125 9.72 -2.49 -10.82
C ILE A 125 10.22 -1.05 -10.72
N ARG A 126 10.08 -0.42 -9.56
CA ARG A 126 10.63 0.93 -9.32
C ARG A 126 12.13 0.98 -9.58
N VAL A 127 12.89 -0.02 -9.11
CA VAL A 127 14.35 -0.10 -9.33
C VAL A 127 14.66 -0.26 -10.81
N ALA A 128 13.92 -1.12 -11.53
CA ALA A 128 14.08 -1.31 -12.97
C ALA A 128 13.78 -0.02 -13.75
N LEU A 129 12.64 0.62 -13.50
CA LEU A 129 12.28 1.89 -14.16
C LEU A 129 13.25 3.01 -13.83
N LYS A 130 13.70 3.12 -12.58
CA LYS A 130 14.72 4.12 -12.20
C LYS A 130 16.03 3.93 -12.97
N LYS A 131 16.43 2.69 -13.20
CA LYS A 131 17.64 2.39 -13.98
C LYS A 131 17.48 2.79 -15.44
N LEU A 132 16.30 2.57 -16.02
CA LEU A 132 15.99 2.91 -17.41
C LEU A 132 15.75 4.41 -17.63
N TYR A 133 15.12 5.07 -16.66
CA TYR A 133 14.63 6.46 -16.75
C TYR A 133 15.06 7.28 -15.51
N PRO A 134 16.37 7.44 -15.27
CA PRO A 134 16.88 8.07 -14.05
C PRO A 134 16.49 9.56 -13.90
N ASN A 135 16.16 10.23 -15.00
CA ASN A 135 15.74 11.64 -15.01
C ASN A 135 14.22 11.84 -14.82
N ALA A 136 13.42 10.80 -15.08
CA ALA A 136 11.98 10.85 -14.87
C ALA A 136 11.57 10.22 -13.54
N LEU A 137 12.19 9.11 -13.15
CA LEU A 137 11.92 8.45 -11.86
C LEU A 137 12.97 8.85 -10.83
N LEU A 138 12.73 9.95 -10.14
CA LEU A 138 13.56 10.42 -9.03
C LEU A 138 13.36 9.53 -7.79
N TRP A 139 14.47 9.23 -7.09
CA TRP A 139 14.42 8.49 -5.84
C TRP A 139 15.58 8.86 -4.92
N GLY A 140 15.49 10.04 -4.31
CA GLY A 140 16.46 10.52 -3.33
C GLY A 140 16.30 9.93 -1.93
N ARG A 141 17.09 10.46 -0.98
CA ARG A 141 17.11 9.99 0.41
C ARG A 141 15.92 10.53 1.20
N ARG A 142 15.49 11.76 0.92
CA ARG A 142 14.36 12.41 1.60
C ARG A 142 13.07 12.11 0.85
N ASN A 143 11.94 12.05 1.57
CA ASN A 143 10.62 11.78 0.97
C ASN A 143 10.28 12.75 -0.18
N ILE A 144 10.63 14.03 -0.02
CA ILE A 144 10.40 15.07 -1.04
C ILE A 144 11.23 14.90 -2.32
N GLU A 145 12.29 14.09 -2.28
CA GLU A 145 13.17 13.82 -3.42
C GLU A 145 12.78 12.53 -4.17
N GLN A 146 11.70 11.88 -3.74
CA GLN A 146 11.20 10.65 -4.35
C GLN A 146 10.02 10.97 -5.26
N HIS A 147 9.82 10.19 -6.30
CA HIS A 147 8.66 10.29 -7.18
C HIS A 147 7.36 9.97 -6.43
N ALA A 148 6.32 10.81 -6.57
CA ALA A 148 5.08 10.79 -5.82
C ALA A 148 4.26 9.52 -5.99
N ALA A 149 3.93 9.16 -7.22
CA ALA A 149 3.22 7.92 -7.50
C ALA A 149 3.96 6.69 -6.96
N PHE A 150 5.27 6.57 -7.23
CA PHE A 150 6.06 5.44 -6.73
C PHE A 150 6.20 5.39 -5.21
N GLN A 151 6.04 6.52 -4.51
CA GLN A 151 6.01 6.55 -3.05
C GLN A 151 4.63 6.11 -2.53
N ALA A 152 3.54 6.65 -3.08
CA ALA A 152 2.18 6.32 -2.66
C ALA A 152 1.82 4.86 -2.99
N MET A 153 2.09 4.44 -4.22
CA MET A 153 1.74 3.12 -4.75
C MET A 153 2.75 2.04 -4.35
N TRP A 154 3.75 2.34 -3.51
CA TRP A 154 4.76 1.36 -3.14
C TRP A 154 4.13 0.18 -2.39
N LEU A 155 4.14 -1.00 -3.00
CA LEU A 155 3.63 -2.24 -2.41
C LEU A 155 4.41 -2.59 -1.15
N GLN A 156 3.68 -2.71 -0.03
CA GLN A 156 4.15 -3.27 1.23
C GLN A 156 3.44 -4.61 1.50
N TYR A 157 4.06 -5.45 2.33
CA TYR A 157 3.44 -6.64 2.88
C TYR A 157 3.16 -6.36 4.35
N ASP A 158 1.88 -6.31 4.71
CA ASP A 158 1.43 -5.86 6.02
C ASP A 158 0.80 -7.01 6.80
N HIS A 159 1.14 -7.14 8.08
CA HIS A 159 0.66 -8.20 8.97
C HIS A 159 -0.61 -7.78 9.69
N LEU A 160 -1.77 -8.35 9.38
CA LEU A 160 -3.07 -8.00 9.99
C LEU A 160 -2.99 -7.98 11.52
N LEU A 161 -2.56 -9.09 12.13
CA LEU A 161 -1.99 -9.09 13.48
C LEU A 161 -0.51 -8.70 13.38
N PRO A 162 -0.06 -7.56 13.95
CA PRO A 162 1.33 -7.11 13.83
C PRO A 162 2.32 -8.16 14.36
N HIS A 163 3.45 -8.31 13.67
CA HIS A 163 4.55 -9.21 14.10
C HIS A 163 5.04 -8.90 15.53
N SER A 164 5.04 -7.63 15.94
CA SER A 164 5.37 -7.20 17.30
C SER A 164 4.39 -7.70 18.37
N ARG A 165 3.22 -8.17 17.97
CA ARG A 165 2.15 -8.71 18.82
C ARG A 165 1.87 -10.19 18.57
N GLY A 166 2.83 -10.90 17.96
CA GLY A 166 2.74 -12.35 17.72
C GLY A 166 2.12 -12.74 16.38
N GLY A 167 1.96 -11.80 15.45
CA GLY A 167 1.55 -12.10 14.07
C GLY A 167 2.47 -13.10 13.38
N SER A 168 1.87 -14.13 12.76
CA SER A 168 2.56 -15.13 11.94
C SER A 168 2.86 -14.59 10.53
N ASN A 169 3.66 -15.32 9.76
CA ASN A 169 3.83 -15.06 8.32
C ASN A 169 2.90 -15.88 7.43
N GLU A 170 1.91 -16.54 8.02
CA GLU A 170 0.92 -17.27 7.27
C GLU A 170 0.18 -16.33 6.32
N LEU A 171 -0.20 -16.84 5.15
CA LEU A 171 -0.81 -16.03 4.09
C LEU A 171 -2.09 -15.32 4.55
N ASP A 172 -2.85 -15.91 5.47
CA ASP A 172 -4.08 -15.33 6.03
C ASP A 172 -3.86 -14.13 6.97
N ASN A 173 -2.63 -13.96 7.47
CA ASN A 173 -2.21 -12.85 8.30
C ASN A 173 -1.46 -11.77 7.52
N ILE A 174 -1.11 -11.99 6.25
CA ILE A 174 -0.41 -11.00 5.42
C ILE A 174 -1.29 -10.53 4.27
N VAL A 175 -1.31 -9.23 4.02
CA VAL A 175 -1.96 -8.61 2.85
C VAL A 175 -1.00 -7.66 2.13
N ILE A 176 -1.22 -7.42 0.84
CA ILE A 176 -0.53 -6.34 0.14
C ILE A 176 -1.22 -5.00 0.42
N THR A 177 -0.42 -3.96 0.62
CA THR A 177 -0.92 -2.62 0.92
C THR A 177 -0.14 -1.56 0.14
N CYS A 178 -0.74 -0.38 -0.04
CA CYS A 178 0.02 0.80 -0.42
C CYS A 178 0.79 1.31 0.80
N ALA A 179 1.91 1.98 0.55
CA ALA A 179 2.79 2.41 1.61
C ALA A 179 2.11 3.39 2.60
N PRO A 180 1.22 4.32 2.19
CA PRO A 180 0.48 5.17 3.12
C PRO A 180 -0.45 4.40 4.08
N CYS A 181 -1.14 3.36 3.62
CA CYS A 181 -1.92 2.49 4.51
C CYS A 181 -1.02 1.72 5.49
N ASN A 182 0.08 1.14 5.00
CA ASN A 182 1.03 0.39 5.82
C ASN A 182 1.66 1.25 6.93
N PHE A 183 2.29 2.36 6.56
CA PHE A 183 2.99 3.23 7.50
C PHE A 183 2.04 4.17 8.27
N GLY A 184 0.80 4.36 7.81
CA GLY A 184 -0.25 4.98 8.62
C GLY A 184 -0.66 4.09 9.79
N ARG A 185 -0.71 2.76 9.59
CA ARG A 185 -1.06 1.81 10.65
C ARG A 185 0.11 1.46 11.57
N MET A 186 1.30 1.27 11.01
CA MET A 186 2.50 0.85 11.76
C MET A 186 2.31 -0.50 12.45
N ASP A 187 2.40 -0.52 13.79
CA ASP A 187 2.34 -1.72 14.63
C ASP A 187 1.00 -1.86 15.38
N LYS A 188 -0.02 -1.16 14.88
CA LYS A 188 -1.35 -1.10 15.49
C LYS A 188 -2.30 -2.14 14.92
N LEU A 189 -3.21 -2.59 15.76
CA LEU A 189 -4.35 -3.41 15.37
C LEU A 189 -5.34 -2.57 14.55
N MET A 190 -6.17 -3.26 13.76
CA MET A 190 -7.27 -2.70 12.99
C MET A 190 -8.20 -1.85 13.87
N GLU A 191 -8.57 -2.40 15.01
CA GLU A 191 -9.45 -1.80 16.00
C GLU A 191 -8.83 -0.53 16.59
N GLU A 192 -7.53 -0.56 16.88
CA GLU A 192 -6.76 0.56 17.43
C GLU A 192 -6.69 1.76 16.48
N VAL A 193 -6.85 1.55 15.17
CA VAL A 193 -6.84 2.62 14.15
C VAL A 193 -8.20 2.86 13.50
N GLY A 194 -9.22 2.11 13.90
CA GLY A 194 -10.55 2.23 13.35
C GLY A 194 -10.69 1.82 11.89
N ILE A 195 -9.95 0.79 11.50
CA ILE A 195 -10.02 0.20 10.17
C ILE A 195 -10.67 -1.20 10.28
N ALA A 196 -11.56 -1.52 9.35
CA ALA A 196 -12.20 -2.83 9.25
C ALA A 196 -11.22 -3.90 8.72
N ASP A 197 -11.48 -5.17 8.99
CA ASP A 197 -10.66 -6.25 8.46
C ASP A 197 -10.77 -6.29 6.92
N PRO A 198 -9.65 -6.16 6.19
CA PRO A 198 -9.69 -6.13 4.74
C PRO A 198 -10.04 -7.49 4.11
N ARG A 199 -10.20 -8.55 4.90
CA ARG A 199 -10.70 -9.85 4.45
C ARG A 199 -12.22 -9.89 4.32
N ASP A 200 -12.92 -8.88 4.84
CA ASP A 200 -14.39 -8.79 4.79
C ASP A 200 -14.95 -8.42 3.40
N TRP A 201 -14.08 -8.14 2.42
CA TRP A 201 -14.47 -7.84 1.04
C TRP A 201 -13.54 -8.52 0.05
N GLU A 202 -14.01 -8.72 -1.17
CA GLU A 202 -13.19 -9.33 -2.22
C GLU A 202 -11.99 -8.45 -2.63
N PRO A 203 -10.87 -9.06 -3.07
CA PRO A 203 -9.81 -8.39 -3.81
C PRO A 203 -10.33 -7.61 -5.03
N VAL A 204 -9.76 -6.44 -5.27
CA VAL A 204 -10.01 -5.70 -6.51
C VAL A 204 -9.46 -6.53 -7.67
N ARG A 205 -10.30 -6.77 -8.67
CA ARG A 205 -9.91 -7.44 -9.92
C ARG A 205 -9.95 -6.43 -11.06
N SER A 206 -8.81 -6.22 -11.72
CA SER A 206 -8.69 -5.33 -12.86
C SER A 206 -7.59 -5.82 -13.82
N SER A 207 -7.35 -5.09 -14.91
CA SER A 207 -6.25 -5.38 -15.84
C SER A 207 -4.87 -4.90 -15.34
N TRP A 208 -4.79 -4.31 -14.14
CA TRP A 208 -3.52 -3.85 -13.58
C TRP A 208 -2.64 -5.02 -13.16
N ASP A 209 -1.48 -5.15 -13.80
CA ASP A 209 -0.53 -6.25 -13.61
C ASP A 209 0.64 -5.89 -12.67
N GLY A 210 0.52 -4.78 -11.93
CA GLY A 210 1.62 -4.26 -11.10
C GLY A 210 2.82 -3.75 -11.92
N LEU A 211 2.67 -3.58 -13.24
CA LEU A 211 3.72 -3.28 -14.21
C LEU A 211 4.77 -4.40 -14.37
N GLU A 212 4.47 -5.63 -13.94
CA GLU A 212 5.42 -6.75 -13.90
C GLU A 212 5.91 -7.18 -15.29
N ARG A 213 5.16 -6.89 -16.35
CA ARG A 213 5.60 -7.12 -17.74
C ARG A 213 6.93 -6.46 -18.08
N LEU A 214 7.32 -5.38 -17.38
CA LEU A 214 8.62 -4.74 -17.56
C LEU A 214 9.79 -5.69 -17.25
N VAL A 215 9.73 -6.39 -16.13
CA VAL A 215 10.82 -7.26 -15.67
C VAL A 215 10.77 -8.63 -16.32
N ASN A 216 9.56 -9.14 -16.60
CA ASN A 216 9.39 -10.39 -17.34
C ASN A 216 9.98 -10.28 -18.76
N PHE A 217 9.85 -9.12 -19.41
CA PHE A 217 10.45 -8.86 -20.72
C PHE A 217 11.98 -8.82 -20.68
N GLN A 218 12.58 -8.29 -19.61
CA GLN A 218 14.04 -8.23 -19.46
C GLN A 218 14.69 -9.60 -19.23
N GLN A 219 13.96 -10.57 -18.68
CA GLN A 219 14.47 -11.94 -18.47
C GLN A 219 14.54 -12.77 -19.76
N HIS A 220 13.87 -12.32 -20.83
CA HIS A 220 13.76 -13.04 -22.11
C HIS A 220 14.50 -12.33 -23.27
N ARG A 221 15.32 -11.32 -22.96
CA ARG A 221 16.25 -10.65 -23.89
C ARG A 221 17.69 -10.99 -23.50
#